data_AF-A0A357V9F9-F1
#
_entry.id   AF-A0A357V9F9-F1
#
_cell.length_a   1.000
_cell.length_b   1.000
_cell.length_c   1.000
_cell.angle_alpha   90.00
_cell.angle_beta   90.00
_cell.angle_gamma   90.00
#
_symmetry.space_group_name_H-M   'P 1'
#
loop_
_entity.id
_entity.type
_entity.pdbx_description
1 polymer ?
#
loop_
_entity_poly.entity_id
_entity_poly.type
_entity_poly.pdbx_seq_one_letter_code
_entity_poly.pdbx_strand_id
1 'polypeptide(L)' 'LARAIAGVSAAAVAHPEIAEIDVNPVIIAGDRPVAVDALVVLA' A
#
# COMPACT_ATOMS: atom_id res chain seq x y z
N LEU A 1 -9.43 4.02 5.75
CA LEU A 1 -8.96 2.79 5.07
C LEU A 1 -9.09 2.85 3.55
N ALA A 2 -10.29 3.00 2.97
CA ALA A 2 -10.49 2.97 1.51
C ALA A 2 -9.56 3.92 0.71
N ARG A 3 -9.35 5.16 1.19
CA ARG A 3 -8.42 6.11 0.56
C ARG A 3 -6.96 5.63 0.58
N ALA A 4 -6.53 4.93 1.63
CA ALA A 4 -5.18 4.39 1.72
C ALA A 4 -4.99 3.25 0.72
N ILE A 5 -5.97 2.34 0.62
CA ILE A 5 -5.95 1.26 -0.39
C ILE A 5 -5.89 1.87 -1.79
N ALA A 6 -6.79 2.81 -2.11
CA ALA A 6 -6.80 3.47 -3.43
C ALA A 6 -5.47 4.19 -3.75
N GLY A 7 -4.86 4.85 -2.76
CA GLY A 7 -3.56 5.50 -2.92
C GLY A 7 -2.42 4.52 -3.20
N VAL A 8 -2.35 3.42 -2.44
CA VAL A 8 -1.34 2.36 -2.66
C VAL A 8 -1.54 1.69 -4.01
N SER A 9 -2.79 1.39 -4.40
CA SER A 9 -3.09 0.85 -5.73
C SER A 9 -2.71 1.82 -6.85
N ALA A 10 -2.96 3.13 -6.68
CA ALA A 10 -2.56 4.13 -7.65
C ALA A 10 -1.03 4.23 -7.81
N ALA A 11 -0.27 4.05 -6.72
CA ALA A 11 1.18 3.97 -6.78
C ALA A 11 1.64 2.75 -7.60
N ALA A 12 1.06 1.56 -7.37
CA ALA A 12 1.37 0.38 -8.18
C ALA A 12 1.06 0.58 -9.68
N VAL A 13 -0.07 1.24 -10.01
CA VAL A 13 -0.44 1.52 -11.41
C VAL A 13 0.50 2.53 -12.08
N ALA A 14 1.01 3.51 -11.32
CA ALA A 14 1.93 4.52 -11.86
C ALA A 14 3.35 3.98 -12.13
N HIS A 15 3.70 2.85 -11.53
CA HIS A 15 5.03 2.24 -11.56
C HIS A 15 4.94 0.81 -12.14
N PRO A 16 4.96 0.66 -13.48
CA PRO A 16 4.76 -0.64 -14.12
C PRO A 16 5.84 -1.68 -13.80
N GLU A 17 6.99 -1.26 -13.26
CA GLU A 17 8.04 -2.13 -12.72
C GLU A 17 7.62 -2.88 -11.44
N ILE A 18 6.59 -2.41 -10.74
CA ILE A 18 6.09 -3.03 -9.51
C ILE A 18 5.14 -4.18 -9.87
N ALA A 19 5.51 -5.40 -9.51
CA ALA A 19 4.69 -6.60 -9.67
C ALA A 19 3.73 -6.81 -8.50
N GLU A 20 4.14 -6.46 -7.28
CA GLU A 20 3.37 -6.68 -6.05
C GLU A 20 3.71 -5.63 -4.99
N ILE A 21 2.69 -5.19 -4.24
CA ILE A 21 2.85 -4.47 -2.98
C ILE A 21 2.04 -5.22 -1.93
N ASP A 22 2.72 -5.83 -0.96
CA ASP A 22 2.10 -6.42 0.23
C ASP A 22 2.33 -5.48 1.43
N VAL A 23 1.27 -5.11 2.12
CA VAL A 23 1.32 -4.15 3.24
C VAL A 23 0.83 -4.84 4.50
N ASN A 24 1.74 -5.06 5.44
CA ASN A 24 1.45 -5.74 6.69
C ASN A 24 2.43 -5.30 7.80
N PRO A 25 1.96 -4.84 8.98
CA PRO A 25 0.57 -4.59 9.35
C PRO A 25 0.06 -3.23 8.86
N VAL A 26 -1.26 -3.15 8.67
CA VAL A 26 -1.99 -1.87 8.60
C VAL A 26 -2.71 -1.64 9.93
N ILE A 27 -2.22 -0.67 10.70
CA ILE A 27 -2.83 -0.24 11.96
C ILE A 27 -3.91 0.80 11.69
N ILE A 28 -5.08 0.64 12.30
CA ILE A 28 -6.15 1.64 12.26
C ILE A 28 -6.13 2.42 13.57
N ALA A 29 -5.49 3.60 13.56
CA ALA A 29 -5.43 4.51 14.71
C ALA A 29 -6.52 5.59 14.59
N GLY A 30 -7.72 5.27 15.07
CA GLY A 30 -8.90 6.13 14.89
C GLY A 30 -9.31 6.17 13.41
N ASP A 31 -9.34 7.36 12.81
CA ASP A 31 -9.64 7.55 11.39
C ASP A 31 -8.41 7.45 10.47
N ARG A 32 -7.22 7.25 11.06
CA ARG A 32 -5.93 7.23 10.34
C ARG A 32 -5.43 5.80 10.13
N PRO A 33 -5.48 5.27 8.90
CA PRO A 33 -4.76 4.04 8.56
C PRO A 33 -3.25 4.31 8.48
N VAL A 34 -2.45 3.43 9.07
CA VAL A 34 -0.98 3.52 9.12
C VAL A 34 -0.40 2.17 8.68
N ALA A 35 0.30 2.16 7.56
CA ALA A 35 1.17 1.03 7.19
C ALA A 35 2.45 1.13 8.01
N VAL A 36 2.83 0.05 8.69
CA VAL A 36 4.09 0.00 9.46
C VAL A 36 5.24 -0.55 8.62
N ASP A 37 4.92 -1.50 7.74
CA ASP A 37 5.86 -2.16 6.85
C ASP A 37 5.18 -2.51 5.52
N ALA A 38 5.97 -2.70 4.47
CA ALA A 38 5.52 -3.13 3.16
C ALA A 38 6.64 -3.85 2.37
N LEU A 39 6.28 -4.97 1.72
CA LEU A 39 7.09 -5.64 0.72
C LEU A 39 6.71 -5.12 -0.68
N VAL A 40 7.72 -4.77 -1.48
CA VAL A 40 7.54 -4.41 -2.89
C VAL A 40 8.35 -5.37 -3.74
N VAL A 41 7.70 -6.06 -4.67
CA VAL A 41 8.34 -6.96 -5.63
C VAL A 41 8.38 -6.27 -6.99
N LEU A 42 9.53 -6.32 -7.65
CA LEU A 42 9.72 -5.77 -9.00
C LEU A 42 9.70 -6.91 -10.04
N ALA A 43 9.30 -6.58 -11.26
CA ALA A 43 9.30 -7.49 -12.42
C ALA A 43 10.71 -7.76 -12.97
#